data_AF-A0A7V9DEZ0-F1
#
_entry.id   AF-A0A7V9DEZ0-F1
#
_cell.length_a   1.000
_cell.length_b   1.000
_cell.length_c   1.000
_cell.angle_alpha   90.00
_cell.angle_beta   90.00
_cell.angle_gamma   90.00
#
_symmetry.space_group_name_H-M   'P 1'
#
loop_
_entity.id
_entity.type
_entity.pdbx_description
1 polymer ?
#
loop_
_entity_poly.entity_id
_entity_poly.type
_entity_poly.pdbx_seq_one_letter_code
_entity_poly.pdbx_strand_id
1 'polypeptide(L)'
;MSMSTSAASGPATLGSILMAEMEQEAAVARKCLERIPPEKFDWKPHEKSMTFGRLAVHVAEMFGWTPATLQHTELDFEKMDYTPLEPRTTEELVEFFDKTVTEALDTLRNSPDDVFYQNWTLRNGETAYFTMPKAAVMRSFVMNHIV
;
A
#
# COMPACT_ATOMS: atom_id res chain seq x y z
N MET A 1 -32.15 8.45 31.21
CA MET A 1 -30.87 8.33 30.50
C MET A 1 -30.89 7.02 29.74
N SER A 2 -31.14 7.10 28.43
CA SER A 2 -31.20 5.92 27.56
C SER A 2 -29.77 5.48 27.23
N MET A 3 -29.39 4.28 27.64
CA MET A 3 -28.12 3.70 27.20
C MET A 3 -28.29 3.29 25.74
N SER A 4 -27.58 4.00 24.86
CA SER A 4 -27.44 3.64 23.46
C SER A 4 -26.60 2.36 23.40
N THR A 5 -27.22 1.26 23.00
CA THR A 5 -26.52 -0.01 22.75
C THR A 5 -25.69 0.13 21.48
N SER A 6 -24.37 0.10 21.65
CA SER A 6 -23.41 -0.08 20.56
C SER A 6 -23.83 -1.27 19.71
N ALA A 7 -23.91 -1.08 18.39
CA ALA A 7 -24.11 -2.18 17.46
C ALA A 7 -23.02 -3.22 17.68
N ALA A 8 -23.44 -4.48 17.85
CA ALA A 8 -22.52 -5.61 17.89
C ALA A 8 -21.81 -5.69 16.54
N SER A 9 -20.48 -5.52 16.54
CA SER A 9 -19.63 -5.84 15.40
C SER A 9 -19.79 -7.32 15.06
N GLY A 10 -20.01 -7.65 13.80
CA GLY A 10 -19.90 -9.03 13.32
C GLY A 10 -18.51 -9.64 13.61
N PRO A 11 -18.30 -10.93 13.31
CA PRO A 11 -16.99 -11.54 13.45
C PRO A 11 -15.95 -10.73 12.66
N ALA A 12 -14.73 -10.62 13.20
CA ALA A 12 -13.64 -9.91 12.54
C ALA A 12 -13.39 -10.53 11.15
N THR A 13 -13.41 -9.70 10.11
CA THR A 13 -13.04 -10.08 8.75
C THR A 13 -11.53 -9.95 8.56
N LEU A 14 -10.96 -10.64 7.56
CA LEU A 14 -9.56 -10.46 7.19
C LEU A 14 -9.25 -9.01 6.85
N GLY A 15 -10.18 -8.33 6.16
CA GLY A 15 -10.10 -6.90 5.88
C GLY A 15 -9.96 -6.07 7.16
N SER A 16 -10.82 -6.29 8.16
CA SER A 16 -10.78 -5.52 9.41
C SER A 16 -9.49 -5.72 10.22
N ILE A 17 -8.91 -6.92 10.18
CA ILE A 17 -7.64 -7.23 10.86
C ILE A 17 -6.48 -6.50 10.18
N LEU A 18 -6.42 -6.57 8.84
CA LEU A 18 -5.37 -5.89 8.07
C LEU A 18 -5.48 -4.36 8.15
N MET A 19 -6.70 -3.81 8.22
CA MET A 19 -6.91 -2.37 8.41
C MET A 19 -6.30 -1.88 9.71
N ALA A 20 -6.53 -2.58 10.83
CA ALA A 20 -6.00 -2.17 12.12
C ALA A 20 -4.46 -2.15 12.14
N GLU A 21 -3.82 -3.11 11.46
CA GLU A 21 -2.37 -3.14 11.29
C GLU A 21 -1.91 -2.00 10.34
N MET A 22 -2.59 -1.82 9.21
CA MET A 22 -2.26 -0.80 8.21
C MET A 22 -2.36 0.62 8.78
N GLU A 23 -3.36 0.91 9.61
CA GLU A 23 -3.49 2.22 10.28
C GLU A 23 -2.29 2.51 11.20
N GLN A 24 -1.79 1.49 11.91
CA GLN A 24 -0.63 1.64 12.79
C GLN A 24 0.65 1.87 11.98
N GLU A 25 0.91 1.04 10.97
CA GLU A 25 2.09 1.17 10.12
C GLU A 25 2.06 2.46 9.30
N ALA A 26 0.89 2.86 8.78
CA ALA A 26 0.73 4.11 8.04
C ALA A 26 1.00 5.33 8.92
N ALA A 27 0.57 5.33 10.18
CA ALA A 27 0.85 6.42 11.10
C ALA A 27 2.37 6.58 11.38
N VAL A 28 3.13 5.48 11.38
CA VAL A 28 4.59 5.51 11.54
C VAL A 28 5.25 5.97 10.24
N ALA A 29 4.89 5.38 9.10
CA ALA A 29 5.43 5.75 7.79
C ALA A 29 5.20 7.22 7.48
N ARG A 30 4.00 7.76 7.74
CA ARG A 30 3.67 9.18 7.57
C ARG A 30 4.62 10.10 8.33
N LYS A 31 4.93 9.75 9.58
CA LYS A 31 5.89 10.50 10.41
C LYS A 31 7.30 10.47 9.83
N CYS A 32 7.70 9.37 9.21
CA CYS A 32 8.98 9.31 8.52
C CYS A 32 8.97 10.21 7.27
N LEU A 33 7.95 10.10 6.43
CA LEU A 33 7.81 10.85 5.18
C LEU A 33 7.76 12.37 5.42
N GLU A 34 7.01 12.85 6.42
CA GLU A 34 6.89 14.28 6.75
C GLU A 34 8.20 14.93 7.25
N ARG A 35 9.21 14.12 7.58
CA ARG A 35 10.53 14.58 8.04
C ARG A 35 11.58 14.61 6.93
N ILE A 36 11.23 14.17 5.72
CA ILE A 36 12.16 14.15 4.59
C ILE A 36 12.19 15.55 3.97
N PRO A 37 13.34 16.26 4.03
CA PRO A 37 13.40 17.62 3.53
C PRO A 37 13.67 17.59 2.00
N PRO A 38 13.02 18.46 1.19
CA PRO A 38 13.10 18.39 -0.28
C PRO A 38 14.52 18.55 -0.84
N GLU A 39 15.38 19.31 -0.17
CA GLU A 39 16.79 19.48 -0.56
C GLU A 39 17.63 18.19 -0.48
N LYS A 40 17.06 17.12 0.09
CA LYS A 40 17.68 15.79 0.12
C LYS A 40 17.10 14.83 -0.91
N PHE A 41 16.11 15.22 -1.71
CA PHE A 41 15.49 14.31 -2.67
C PHE A 41 16.49 13.74 -3.69
N ASP A 42 17.47 14.52 -4.12
CA ASP A 42 18.51 14.06 -5.06
C ASP A 42 19.65 13.29 -4.38
N TRP A 43 19.70 13.26 -3.05
CA TRP A 43 20.75 12.56 -2.32
C TRP A 43 20.66 11.06 -2.58
N LYS A 44 21.82 10.41 -2.69
CA LYS A 44 21.94 8.96 -2.83
C LYS A 44 22.83 8.40 -1.72
N PRO A 45 22.44 7.29 -1.08
CA PRO A 45 23.33 6.58 -0.15
C PRO A 45 24.52 5.94 -0.88
N HIS A 46 24.32 5.56 -2.16
CA HIS A 46 25.34 5.01 -3.04
C HIS A 46 24.99 5.31 -4.49
N GLU A 47 25.97 5.42 -5.39
CA GLU A 47 25.76 5.81 -6.80
C GLU A 47 24.75 4.92 -7.55
N LYS A 48 24.77 3.62 -7.25
CA LYS A 48 23.87 2.61 -7.81
C LYS A 48 22.45 2.64 -7.24
N SER A 49 22.22 3.36 -6.14
CA SER A 49 20.91 3.44 -5.51
C SER A 49 20.00 4.44 -6.24
N MET A 50 18.69 4.26 -6.06
CA MET A 50 17.71 5.31 -6.35
C MET A 50 17.97 6.53 -5.48
N THR A 51 17.53 7.69 -5.96
CA THR A 51 17.56 8.93 -5.16
C THR A 51 16.65 8.80 -3.95
N PHE A 52 16.92 9.56 -2.89
CA PHE A 52 16.14 9.49 -1.67
C PHE A 52 14.67 9.88 -1.90
N GLY A 53 14.42 10.86 -2.78
CA GLY A 53 13.06 11.20 -3.21
C GLY A 53 12.34 10.03 -3.86
N ARG A 54 13.01 9.27 -4.75
CA ARG A 54 12.41 8.07 -5.36
C ARG A 54 12.13 6.97 -4.34
N LEU A 55 13.04 6.77 -3.38
CA LEU A 55 12.84 5.80 -2.30
C LEU A 55 11.68 6.22 -1.39
N ALA A 56 11.56 7.51 -1.09
CA ALA A 56 10.45 8.05 -0.31
C ALA A 56 9.10 7.85 -1.03
N VAL A 57 9.04 8.14 -2.32
CA VAL A 57 7.88 7.87 -3.17
C VAL A 57 7.56 6.38 -3.21
N HIS A 58 8.59 5.53 -3.31
CA HIS A 58 8.38 4.08 -3.31
C HIS A 58 7.67 3.62 -2.03
N VAL A 59 8.11 4.08 -0.86
CA VAL A 59 7.42 3.83 0.41
C VAL A 59 5.99 4.38 0.38
N ALA A 60 5.81 5.60 -0.15
CA ALA A 60 4.50 6.24 -0.20
C ALA A 60 3.49 5.50 -1.10
N GLU A 61 3.96 4.72 -2.08
CA GLU A 61 3.16 3.95 -3.03
C GLU A 61 2.74 2.57 -2.53
N MET A 62 3.38 2.03 -1.47
CA MET A 62 3.25 0.61 -1.12
C MET A 62 1.83 0.17 -0.77
N PHE A 63 1.08 0.98 -0.02
CA PHE A 63 -0.31 0.64 0.26
C PHE A 63 -1.22 0.70 -0.98
N GLY A 64 -0.78 1.35 -2.06
CA GLY A 64 -1.47 1.36 -3.36
C GLY A 64 -1.50 0.00 -4.06
N TRP A 65 -0.69 -0.97 -3.61
CA TRP A 65 -0.81 -2.35 -4.06
C TRP A 65 -2.05 -3.07 -3.49
N THR A 66 -2.71 -2.50 -2.48
CA THR A 66 -3.94 -3.05 -1.90
C THR A 66 -5.08 -3.15 -2.92
N PRO A 67 -5.52 -2.06 -3.58
CA PRO A 67 -6.51 -2.16 -4.66
C PRO A 67 -6.01 -3.01 -5.82
N ALA A 68 -4.74 -2.87 -6.23
CA ALA A 68 -4.13 -3.69 -7.28
C ALA A 68 -4.26 -5.20 -7.01
N THR A 69 -4.09 -5.60 -5.74
CA THR A 69 -4.16 -6.99 -5.29
C THR A 69 -5.60 -7.46 -5.12
N LEU A 70 -6.43 -6.70 -4.41
CA LEU A 70 -7.75 -7.17 -4.01
C LEU A 70 -8.80 -7.04 -5.13
N GLN A 71 -8.71 -6.01 -5.96
CA GLN A 71 -9.72 -5.72 -6.99
C GLN A 71 -9.41 -6.36 -8.35
N HIS A 72 -8.16 -6.77 -8.60
CA HIS A 72 -7.74 -7.40 -9.85
C HIS A 72 -7.26 -8.83 -9.62
N THR A 73 -7.03 -9.58 -10.70
CA THR A 73 -6.49 -10.96 -10.65
C THR A 73 -5.00 -11.03 -10.94
N GLU A 74 -4.42 -9.93 -11.43
CA GLU A 74 -3.00 -9.85 -11.77
C GLU A 74 -2.50 -8.41 -11.79
N LEU A 75 -1.18 -8.27 -11.71
CA LEU A 75 -0.43 -7.09 -12.12
C LEU A 75 0.57 -7.49 -13.19
N ASP A 76 0.46 -6.84 -14.34
CA ASP A 76 1.32 -7.07 -15.50
C ASP A 76 2.14 -5.82 -15.80
N PHE A 77 3.44 -5.90 -15.52
CA PHE A 77 4.36 -4.77 -15.74
C PHE A 77 4.49 -4.37 -17.21
N GLU A 78 4.24 -5.28 -18.16
CA GLU A 78 4.32 -4.96 -19.59
C GLU A 78 3.14 -4.08 -20.04
N LYS A 79 2.01 -4.18 -19.32
CA LYS A 79 0.78 -3.44 -19.63
C LYS A 79 0.57 -2.21 -18.77
N MET A 80 1.41 -2.00 -17.74
CA MET A 80 1.29 -0.84 -16.87
C MET A 80 1.88 0.40 -17.52
N ASP A 81 1.06 1.44 -17.63
CA ASP A 81 1.52 2.81 -17.86
C ASP A 81 1.72 3.51 -16.52
N TYR A 82 2.77 3.09 -15.80
CA TYR A 82 3.09 3.62 -14.49
C TYR A 82 4.14 4.73 -14.59
N THR A 83 3.74 5.92 -14.15
CA THR A 83 4.64 7.07 -13.95
C THR A 83 4.74 7.35 -12.45
N PRO A 84 5.91 7.18 -11.82
CA PRO A 84 6.11 7.54 -10.41
C PRO A 84 5.82 9.02 -10.17
N LEU A 85 5.35 9.34 -8.96
CA LEU A 85 5.33 10.73 -8.50
C LEU A 85 6.78 11.28 -8.45
N GLU A 86 6.97 12.49 -8.94
CA GLU A 86 8.19 13.28 -8.72
C GLU A 86 7.83 14.46 -7.80
N PRO A 87 7.86 14.27 -6.47
CA PRO A 87 7.44 15.31 -5.54
C PRO A 87 8.47 16.44 -5.53
N ARG A 88 7.97 17.68 -5.50
CA ARG A 88 8.79 18.89 -5.35
C ARG A 88 8.86 19.36 -3.91
N THR A 89 7.89 18.97 -3.08
CA THR A 89 7.84 19.32 -1.66
C THR A 89 7.50 18.10 -0.80
N THR A 90 7.77 18.21 0.49
CA THR A 90 7.39 17.19 1.49
C THR A 90 5.87 17.05 1.58
N GLU A 91 5.14 18.15 1.42
CA GLU A 91 3.67 18.17 1.42
C GLU A 91 3.12 17.36 0.24
N GLU A 92 3.63 17.54 -0.99
CA GLU A 92 3.19 16.75 -2.15
C GLU A 92 3.40 15.23 -1.92
N LEU A 93 4.51 14.84 -1.28
CA LEU A 93 4.80 13.45 -0.91
C LEU A 93 3.82 12.92 0.14
N VAL A 94 3.53 13.70 1.19
CA VAL A 94 2.63 13.30 2.28
C VAL A 94 1.18 13.24 1.80
N GLU A 95 0.73 14.18 0.98
CA GLU A 95 -0.62 14.18 0.39
C GLU A 95 -0.84 12.94 -0.48
N PHE A 96 0.17 12.56 -1.28
CA PHE A 96 0.13 11.35 -2.08
C PHE A 96 0.04 10.09 -1.21
N PHE A 97 0.80 10.04 -0.12
CA PHE A 97 0.73 8.92 0.83
C PHE A 97 -0.65 8.84 1.51
N ASP A 98 -1.18 9.96 2.00
CA ASP A 98 -2.48 10.02 2.69
C ASP A 98 -3.62 9.57 1.77
N LYS A 99 -3.59 9.96 0.49
CA LYS A 99 -4.52 9.47 -0.53
C LYS A 99 -4.39 7.95 -0.72
N THR A 100 -3.16 7.47 -0.85
CA THR A 100 -2.87 6.04 -1.07
C THR A 100 -3.36 5.17 0.09
N VAL A 101 -3.13 5.60 1.34
CA VAL A 101 -3.64 4.93 2.55
C VAL A 101 -5.17 4.94 2.58
N THR A 102 -5.80 6.06 2.25
CA THR A 102 -7.27 6.17 2.25
C THR A 102 -7.90 5.17 1.28
N GLU A 103 -7.39 5.10 0.05
CA GLU A 103 -7.87 4.14 -0.96
C GLU A 103 -7.63 2.68 -0.55
N ALA A 104 -6.51 2.39 0.11
CA ALA A 104 -6.20 1.05 0.62
C ALA A 104 -7.17 0.62 1.75
N LEU A 105 -7.42 1.51 2.72
CA LEU A 105 -8.37 1.26 3.82
C LEU A 105 -9.79 1.08 3.30
N ASP A 106 -10.21 1.90 2.33
CA ASP A 106 -11.50 1.77 1.68
C ASP A 106 -11.63 0.45 0.93
N THR A 107 -10.56 0.00 0.25
CA THR A 107 -10.53 -1.30 -0.42
C THR A 107 -10.67 -2.45 0.58
N LEU A 108 -9.92 -2.43 1.69
CA LEU A 108 -9.99 -3.47 2.71
C LEU A 108 -11.36 -3.54 3.37
N ARG A 109 -11.96 -2.39 3.67
CA ARG A 109 -13.30 -2.30 4.28
C ARG A 109 -14.38 -2.96 3.43
N ASN A 110 -14.24 -2.85 2.11
CA ASN A 110 -15.24 -3.32 1.15
C ASN A 110 -14.90 -4.68 0.53
N SER A 111 -13.77 -5.30 0.88
CA SER A 111 -13.37 -6.60 0.34
C SER A 111 -13.93 -7.75 1.19
N PRO A 112 -14.77 -8.63 0.63
CA PRO A 112 -15.22 -9.83 1.33
C PRO A 112 -14.08 -10.84 1.51
N ASP A 113 -14.17 -11.67 2.55
CA ASP A 113 -13.09 -12.60 2.94
C ASP A 113 -12.74 -13.62 1.83
N ASP A 114 -13.70 -14.00 1.00
CA ASP A 114 -13.50 -14.96 -0.10
C ASP A 114 -12.51 -14.44 -1.15
N VAL A 115 -12.44 -13.12 -1.37
CA VAL A 115 -11.46 -12.49 -2.25
C VAL A 115 -10.03 -12.81 -1.79
N PHE A 116 -9.76 -12.80 -0.49
CA PHE A 116 -8.41 -13.04 0.03
C PHE A 116 -7.88 -14.45 -0.27
N TYR A 117 -8.77 -15.42 -0.48
CA TYR A 117 -8.40 -16.79 -0.84
C TYR A 117 -8.21 -17.00 -2.35
N GLN A 118 -8.59 -16.03 -3.18
CA GLN A 118 -8.38 -16.10 -4.62
C GLN A 118 -6.91 -15.91 -4.97
N ASN A 119 -6.46 -16.56 -6.04
CA ASN A 119 -5.11 -16.37 -6.56
C ASN A 119 -4.97 -15.03 -7.28
N TRP A 120 -3.77 -14.46 -7.18
CA TRP A 120 -3.33 -13.28 -7.90
C TRP A 120 -1.94 -13.51 -8.49
N THR A 121 -1.68 -12.96 -9.67
CA THR A 121 -0.43 -13.20 -10.42
C THR A 121 0.37 -11.92 -10.63
N LEU A 122 1.66 -11.96 -10.32
CA LEU A 122 2.60 -10.94 -10.77
C LEU A 122 3.31 -11.42 -12.03
N ARG A 123 3.30 -10.60 -13.09
CA ARG A 123 3.93 -10.96 -14.37
C ARG A 123 4.54 -9.75 -15.09
N ASN A 124 5.28 -10.06 -16.15
CA ASN A 124 5.73 -9.12 -17.16
C ASN A 124 5.52 -9.77 -18.53
N GLY A 125 4.39 -9.46 -19.16
CA GLY A 125 3.94 -10.11 -20.40
C GLY A 125 3.74 -11.61 -20.22
N GLU A 126 4.44 -12.40 -21.03
CA GLU A 126 4.39 -13.87 -20.97
C GLU A 126 5.11 -14.44 -19.73
N THR A 127 5.98 -13.67 -19.08
CA THR A 127 6.75 -14.15 -17.92
C THR A 127 5.96 -13.96 -16.64
N ALA A 128 5.39 -15.04 -16.11
CA ALA A 128 4.83 -15.05 -14.76
C ALA A 128 5.95 -15.17 -13.72
N TYR A 129 6.03 -14.22 -12.79
CA TYR A 129 6.98 -14.28 -11.67
C TYR A 129 6.46 -15.17 -10.54
N PHE A 130 5.18 -15.02 -10.19
CA PHE A 130 4.51 -15.90 -9.25
C PHE A 130 2.98 -15.80 -9.35
N THR A 131 2.30 -16.83 -8.84
CA THR A 131 0.86 -16.82 -8.53
C THR A 131 0.67 -17.33 -7.12
N MET A 132 -0.07 -16.60 -6.28
CA MET A 132 -0.37 -17.01 -4.90
C MET A 132 -1.68 -16.38 -4.40
N PRO A 133 -2.25 -16.86 -3.27
CA PRO A 133 -3.45 -16.27 -2.70
C PRO A 133 -3.26 -14.78 -2.38
N LYS A 134 -4.28 -13.95 -2.62
CA LYS A 134 -4.27 -12.51 -2.34
C LYS A 134 -3.92 -12.20 -0.88
N ALA A 135 -4.33 -13.03 0.07
CA ALA A 135 -3.92 -12.93 1.48
C ALA A 135 -2.39 -12.97 1.65
N ALA A 136 -1.73 -13.87 0.93
CA ALA A 136 -0.27 -14.01 0.97
C ALA A 136 0.43 -12.81 0.30
N VAL A 137 -0.16 -12.28 -0.78
CA VAL A 137 0.31 -11.05 -1.43
C VAL A 137 0.21 -9.85 -0.48
N MET A 138 -0.97 -9.65 0.12
CA MET A 138 -1.21 -8.58 1.10
C MET A 138 -0.20 -8.65 2.25
N ARG A 139 -0.02 -9.83 2.85
CA ARG A 139 0.92 -10.00 3.96
C ARG A 139 2.36 -9.73 3.56
N SER A 140 2.81 -10.28 2.43
CA SER A 140 4.25 -10.30 2.09
C SER A 140 4.72 -9.04 1.37
N PHE A 141 3.92 -8.51 0.45
CA PHE A 141 4.32 -7.42 -0.45
C PHE A 141 3.72 -6.07 -0.09
N VAL A 142 2.58 -6.05 0.62
CA VAL A 142 1.95 -4.79 1.05
C VAL A 142 2.33 -4.45 2.49
N MET A 143 2.12 -5.39 3.43
CA MET A 143 2.32 -5.13 4.85
C MET A 143 3.78 -5.27 5.29
N ASN A 144 4.43 -6.38 4.96
CA ASN A 144 5.80 -6.65 5.43
C ASN A 144 6.89 -5.93 4.64
N HIS A 145 6.62 -5.47 3.41
CA HIS A 145 7.65 -4.88 2.55
C HIS A 145 7.96 -3.43 2.90
N ILE A 146 7.05 -2.75 3.59
CA ILE A 146 7.17 -1.32 3.93
C ILE A 146 8.14 -1.06 5.10
N VAL A 147 8.67 -2.12 5.76
CA VAL A 147 9.52 -2.06 6.96
C VAL A 147 10.76 -2.95 6.86
#